data_AF-A0A7C7KNJ8-F1
#
_entry.id   AF-A0A7C7KNJ8-F1
#
_cell.length_a   1.000
_cell.length_b   1.000
_cell.length_c   1.000
_cell.angle_alpha   90.00
_cell.angle_beta   90.00
_cell.angle_gamma   90.00
#
_symmetry.space_group_name_H-M   'P 1'
#
loop_
_entity.id
_entity.type
_entity.pdbx_description
1 polymer ?
#
loop_
_entity_poly.entity_id
_entity_poly.type
_entity_poly.pdbx_seq_one_letter_code
_entity_poly.pdbx_strand_id
1 'polypeptide(L)'
;MEKDWSVQDGSDCDLNELPLVRTWPSLAPHAEAVERLVLMGAIEDDEIRDVLMRTPRGVHALPLPICEESVHIESSALRMPWWSDVDAPNSLLPGIYETAQVIQMMEIVPGDSVMLVAPRGNWWTEVLMQLGASRLRVVEIDDGRREELQRRWDELRLDIVADAVGCSVEWCGLGEAYEDAPEGGWNRILVTGGLPRVPIGLLMRLSYEGIAVAAIGEETGTVLQTMTRQAEGEFQAHWLAIWNVDMLQDEAAQRLCDMSPLTEIAPLDSIESARSNKLAWIRANDEPTRDRLGPAALLDMIEEVWREVSATTEGEEEDIGLREVLAQDLFRMGNVLQRLGILRVAAEHHGTSYLLSPSPEAACYLGMTFSSEEDGLAWQRKAIETNPNYGGSWNEIGESLLQRGEAERAIKWFRGAINSMNYCERGAAWANLARAHLELGQSTSALFAAQEAASLMPEEEELDELLEQLGEA
;
A
#
# COMPACT_ATOMS: atom_id res chain seq x y z
N MET A 1 26.55 -38.01 -31.08
CA MET A 1 25.16 -37.62 -31.39
C MET A 1 24.97 -36.27 -30.74
N GLU A 2 25.14 -35.21 -31.53
CA GLU A 2 24.70 -33.87 -31.10
C GLU A 2 23.20 -33.99 -30.82
N LYS A 3 22.80 -33.70 -29.58
CA LYS A 3 21.38 -33.67 -29.22
C LYS A 3 20.73 -32.58 -30.04
N ASP A 4 19.59 -32.90 -30.66
CA ASP A 4 18.77 -31.95 -31.39
C ASP A 4 18.14 -30.98 -30.37
N TRP A 5 18.54 -29.72 -30.41
CA TRP A 5 18.13 -28.67 -29.45
C TRP A 5 16.77 -28.05 -29.81
N SER A 6 16.12 -28.52 -30.89
CA SER A 6 14.93 -27.87 -31.45
C SER A 6 13.59 -28.32 -30.84
N VAL A 7 13.56 -29.33 -29.96
CA VAL A 7 12.31 -29.82 -29.35
C VAL A 7 12.51 -30.17 -27.87
N GLN A 8 12.25 -29.23 -26.96
CA GLN A 8 12.08 -29.50 -25.52
C GLN A 8 11.05 -28.55 -24.88
N ASP A 9 9.78 -28.87 -25.04
CA ASP A 9 8.57 -28.19 -24.55
C ASP A 9 8.36 -28.24 -23.01
N GLY A 10 9.42 -28.43 -22.22
CA GLY A 10 9.33 -28.62 -20.77
C GLY A 10 8.99 -30.04 -20.32
N SER A 11 8.71 -30.99 -21.23
CA SER A 11 8.38 -32.39 -20.91
C SER A 11 9.44 -33.18 -20.13
N ASP A 12 10.69 -32.71 -20.11
CA ASP A 12 11.78 -33.30 -19.32
C ASP A 12 11.81 -32.83 -17.85
N CYS A 13 10.98 -31.86 -17.48
CA CYS A 13 10.87 -31.35 -16.12
C CYS A 13 9.84 -32.16 -15.32
N ASP A 14 10.27 -32.72 -14.19
CA ASP A 14 9.38 -33.47 -13.29
C ASP A 14 8.97 -32.57 -12.11
N LEU A 15 7.74 -32.05 -12.16
CA LEU A 15 7.16 -31.25 -11.09
C LEU A 15 7.00 -32.04 -9.78
N ASN A 16 6.98 -33.38 -9.82
CA ASN A 16 6.88 -34.20 -8.60
C ASN A 16 8.19 -34.23 -7.80
N GLU A 17 9.32 -33.85 -8.41
CA GLU A 17 10.59 -33.66 -7.70
C GLU A 17 10.59 -32.40 -6.82
N LEU A 18 9.64 -31.48 -7.04
CA LEU A 18 9.53 -30.22 -6.30
C LEU A 18 8.65 -30.36 -5.05
N PRO A 19 8.99 -29.64 -3.97
CA PRO A 19 8.22 -29.67 -2.72
C PRO A 19 6.77 -29.21 -2.92
N LEU A 20 5.89 -29.67 -2.03
CA LEU A 20 4.51 -29.22 -1.96
C LEU A 20 4.40 -28.02 -1.02
N VAL A 21 3.46 -27.11 -1.32
CA VAL A 21 3.23 -25.91 -0.50
C VAL A 21 2.80 -26.32 0.91
N ARG A 22 3.60 -25.95 1.90
CA ARG A 22 3.28 -26.12 3.33
C ARG A 22 2.76 -24.84 3.96
N THR A 23 3.29 -23.71 3.53
CA THR A 23 2.99 -22.39 4.10
C THR A 23 2.09 -21.61 3.15
N TRP A 24 0.92 -21.21 3.65
CA TRP A 24 -0.06 -20.38 2.94
C TRP A 24 -0.17 -19.03 3.61
N PRO A 25 0.73 -18.08 3.31
CA PRO A 25 0.66 -16.75 3.90
C PRO A 25 -0.62 -16.06 3.46
N SER A 26 -1.17 -15.26 4.35
CA SER A 26 -2.33 -14.42 4.13
C SER A 26 -2.19 -13.19 5.03
N LEU A 27 -2.94 -12.13 4.72
CA LEU A 27 -2.96 -10.92 5.51
C LEU A 27 -3.23 -11.28 6.98
N ALA A 28 -2.34 -10.82 7.85
CA ALA A 28 -2.46 -11.08 9.27
C ALA A 28 -3.66 -10.32 9.88
N PRO A 29 -4.19 -10.75 11.02
CA PRO A 29 -5.17 -9.96 11.75
C PRO A 29 -4.65 -8.55 12.07
N HIS A 30 -5.54 -7.55 12.12
CA HIS A 30 -5.20 -6.13 12.37
C HIS A 30 -4.21 -5.93 13.52
N ALA A 31 -4.47 -6.56 14.68
CA ALA A 31 -3.61 -6.43 15.86
C ALA A 31 -2.19 -6.95 15.62
N GLU A 32 -2.02 -8.04 14.87
CA GLU A 32 -0.69 -8.56 14.52
C GLU A 32 0.04 -7.62 13.56
N ALA A 33 -0.67 -6.97 12.65
CA ALA A 33 -0.08 -5.95 11.77
C ALA A 33 0.41 -4.72 12.55
N VAL A 34 -0.33 -4.28 13.58
CA VAL A 34 0.12 -3.23 14.51
C VAL A 34 1.40 -3.67 15.24
N GLU A 35 1.43 -4.87 15.83
CA GLU A 35 2.61 -5.39 16.52
C GLU A 35 3.85 -5.45 15.62
N ARG A 36 3.68 -5.78 14.34
CA ARG A 36 4.80 -5.81 13.39
C ARG A 36 5.35 -4.41 13.13
N LEU A 37 4.50 -3.40 13.06
CA LEU A 37 4.96 -2.01 12.92
C LEU A 37 5.73 -1.55 14.16
N VAL A 38 5.38 -2.03 15.35
CA VAL A 38 6.19 -1.83 16.57
C VAL A 38 7.55 -2.49 16.43
N LEU A 39 7.59 -3.76 16.00
CA LEU A 39 8.86 -4.49 15.80
C LEU A 39 9.75 -3.87 14.72
N MET A 40 9.17 -3.20 13.73
CA MET A 40 9.87 -2.45 12.69
C MET A 40 10.32 -1.05 13.16
N GLY A 41 9.92 -0.62 14.37
CA GLY A 41 10.22 0.71 14.90
C GLY A 41 9.38 1.84 14.28
N ALA A 42 8.33 1.51 13.52
CA ALA A 42 7.41 2.51 12.97
C ALA A 42 6.43 3.03 14.03
N ILE A 43 6.08 2.18 15.00
CA ILE A 43 5.31 2.58 16.18
C ILE A 43 6.25 2.57 17.39
N GLU A 44 6.51 3.75 17.96
CA GLU A 44 7.44 3.90 19.08
C GLU A 44 6.72 3.95 20.44
N ASP A 45 5.48 4.42 20.45
CA ASP A 45 4.70 4.67 21.66
C ASP A 45 3.80 3.47 22.01
N ASP A 46 3.94 2.96 23.24
CA ASP A 46 3.18 1.83 23.78
C ASP A 46 1.67 2.12 23.87
N GLU A 47 1.28 3.36 24.18
CA GLU A 47 -0.12 3.78 24.25
C GLU A 47 -0.74 3.83 22.85
N ILE A 48 -0.01 4.34 21.85
CA ILE A 48 -0.45 4.30 20.45
C ILE A 48 -0.57 2.87 19.94
N ARG A 49 0.39 1.99 20.25
CA ARG A 49 0.27 0.55 19.95
C ARG A 49 -1.03 -0.01 20.53
N ASP A 50 -1.26 0.19 21.83
CA ASP A 50 -2.40 -0.39 22.54
C ASP A 50 -3.74 0.17 22.03
N VAL A 51 -3.80 1.44 21.61
CA VAL A 51 -4.97 2.05 20.97
C VAL A 51 -5.21 1.42 19.61
N LEU A 52 -4.20 1.42 18.73
CA LEU A 52 -4.35 0.89 17.37
C LEU A 52 -4.72 -0.60 17.36
N MET A 53 -4.25 -1.39 18.34
CA MET A 53 -4.64 -2.80 18.49
C MET A 53 -6.15 -2.99 18.78
N ARG A 54 -6.78 -2.07 19.52
CA ARG A 54 -8.21 -2.17 19.89
C ARG A 54 -9.16 -1.40 18.98
N THR A 55 -8.63 -0.55 18.09
CA THR A 55 -9.41 0.26 17.13
C THR A 55 -9.12 -0.17 15.68
N PRO A 56 -9.66 -1.30 15.20
CA PRO A 56 -9.38 -1.79 13.84
C PRO A 56 -10.01 -0.89 12.77
N ARG A 57 -9.20 -0.43 11.82
CA ARG A 57 -9.66 0.52 10.77
C ARG A 57 -10.79 -0.02 9.90
N GLY A 58 -10.86 -1.34 9.72
CA GLY A 58 -11.88 -1.96 8.87
C GLY A 58 -13.32 -1.75 9.33
N VAL A 59 -13.54 -1.54 10.63
CA VAL A 59 -14.87 -1.21 11.18
C VAL A 59 -15.36 0.15 10.68
N HIS A 60 -14.44 1.05 10.35
CA HIS A 60 -14.71 2.40 9.85
C HIS A 60 -14.72 2.48 8.31
N ALA A 61 -14.39 1.41 7.60
CA ALA A 61 -14.52 1.37 6.14
C ALA A 61 -15.98 1.16 5.73
N LEU A 62 -16.30 1.37 4.45
CA LEU A 62 -17.55 0.90 3.87
C LEU A 62 -17.58 -0.64 3.95
N PRO A 63 -18.75 -1.24 4.23
CA PRO A 63 -18.90 -2.69 4.22
C PRO A 63 -18.35 -3.29 2.93
N LEU A 64 -17.39 -4.20 3.06
CA LEU A 64 -16.78 -4.92 1.95
C LEU A 64 -17.77 -5.96 1.42
N PRO A 65 -18.25 -5.85 0.17
CA PRO A 65 -19.32 -6.72 -0.34
C PRO A 65 -18.77 -8.04 -0.91
N ILE A 66 -17.92 -8.74 -0.14
CA ILE A 66 -17.49 -10.12 -0.43
C ILE A 66 -17.83 -11.01 0.78
N CYS A 67 -18.27 -12.25 0.53
CA CYS A 67 -18.76 -13.16 1.57
C CYS A 67 -17.63 -13.94 2.30
N GLU A 68 -16.39 -13.45 2.28
CA GLU A 68 -15.24 -14.14 2.87
C GLU A 68 -14.85 -13.48 4.20
N GLU A 69 -15.15 -14.17 5.31
CA GLU A 69 -14.95 -13.66 6.68
C GLU A 69 -13.47 -13.48 7.08
N SER A 70 -12.49 -13.82 6.22
CA SER A 70 -11.08 -14.01 6.62
C SER A 70 -10.04 -13.32 5.74
N VAL A 71 -10.41 -12.31 4.95
CA VAL A 71 -9.44 -11.63 4.06
C VAL A 71 -8.51 -10.69 4.84
N HIS A 72 -8.89 -10.27 6.05
CA HIS A 72 -8.12 -9.31 6.87
C HIS A 72 -7.65 -8.08 6.10
N ILE A 73 -8.46 -7.59 5.16
CA ILE A 73 -8.09 -6.50 4.26
C ILE A 73 -7.70 -5.22 5.02
N GLU A 74 -8.19 -5.07 6.25
CA GLU A 74 -7.85 -3.98 7.16
C GLU A 74 -6.37 -3.93 7.54
N SER A 75 -5.63 -5.04 7.49
CA SER A 75 -4.19 -5.06 7.74
C SER A 75 -3.33 -4.79 6.50
N SER A 76 -3.95 -4.73 5.32
CA SER A 76 -3.23 -4.55 4.06
C SER A 76 -2.57 -3.17 3.91
N ALA A 77 -1.60 -3.14 3.00
CA ALA A 77 -1.02 -1.99 2.32
C ALA A 77 -2.03 -1.03 1.65
N LEU A 78 -3.27 -1.48 1.43
CA LEU A 78 -4.24 -0.80 0.59
C LEU A 78 -5.01 0.29 1.36
N ARG A 79 -5.56 1.22 0.59
CA ARG A 79 -6.55 2.19 1.05
C ARG A 79 -7.93 1.56 1.06
N MET A 80 -8.72 1.94 2.06
CA MET A 80 -10.08 1.42 2.23
C MET A 80 -11.06 2.57 2.11
N PRO A 81 -12.11 2.47 1.28
CA PRO A 81 -13.08 3.54 1.17
C PRO A 81 -13.92 3.62 2.43
N TRP A 82 -14.14 4.83 2.97
CA TRP A 82 -15.18 5.07 3.98
C TRP A 82 -16.35 5.87 3.41
N TRP A 83 -16.14 6.51 2.26
CA TRP A 83 -17.11 7.27 1.48
C TRP A 83 -17.25 6.66 0.08
N SER A 84 -18.46 6.68 -0.49
CA SER A 84 -18.74 6.01 -1.76
C SER A 84 -18.12 6.69 -2.97
N ASP A 85 -17.95 8.02 -2.89
CA ASP A 85 -17.21 8.76 -3.90
C ASP A 85 -15.72 8.81 -3.54
N VAL A 86 -14.97 7.82 -4.03
CA VAL A 86 -13.53 7.74 -3.76
C VAL A 86 -12.74 8.83 -4.47
N ASP A 87 -13.28 9.51 -5.48
CA ASP A 87 -12.58 10.60 -6.16
C ASP A 87 -12.54 11.87 -5.28
N ALA A 88 -13.50 12.03 -4.35
CA ALA A 88 -13.53 13.16 -3.43
C ALA A 88 -12.33 13.16 -2.45
N PRO A 89 -11.80 14.33 -2.05
CA PRO A 89 -10.74 14.44 -1.04
C PRO A 89 -11.08 13.70 0.24
N ASN A 90 -10.08 13.14 0.91
CA ASN A 90 -10.22 12.52 2.24
C ASN A 90 -11.27 11.39 2.29
N SER A 91 -11.61 10.73 1.18
CA SER A 91 -12.65 9.68 1.08
C SER A 91 -12.16 8.27 1.46
N LEU A 92 -10.84 8.13 1.68
CA LEU A 92 -10.16 6.88 1.96
C LEU A 92 -9.56 6.87 3.37
N LEU A 93 -9.60 5.69 4.00
CA LEU A 93 -8.83 5.37 5.18
C LEU A 93 -7.39 5.04 4.79
N PRO A 94 -6.39 5.73 5.36
CA PRO A 94 -4.99 5.41 5.15
C PRO A 94 -4.60 4.10 5.84
N GLY A 95 -3.38 3.63 5.57
CA GLY A 95 -2.81 2.45 6.19
C GLY A 95 -2.52 2.64 7.68
N ILE A 96 -2.23 1.54 8.37
CA ILE A 96 -1.83 1.56 9.78
C ILE A 96 -0.51 2.34 9.93
N TYR A 97 0.42 2.18 8.98
CA TYR A 97 1.69 2.90 8.97
C TYR A 97 1.47 4.43 8.92
N GLU A 98 0.76 4.95 7.91
CA GLU A 98 0.57 6.40 7.79
C GLU A 98 -0.22 6.98 8.96
N THR A 99 -1.21 6.25 9.46
CA THR A 99 -1.97 6.64 10.66
C THR A 99 -1.06 6.74 11.87
N ALA A 100 -0.23 5.73 12.14
CA ALA A 100 0.72 5.76 13.24
C ALA A 100 1.69 6.94 13.13
N GLN A 101 2.25 7.19 11.94
CA GLN A 101 3.18 8.30 11.72
C GLN A 101 2.52 9.66 12.04
N VAL A 102 1.32 9.91 11.49
CA VAL A 102 0.63 11.20 11.69
C VAL A 102 0.16 11.38 13.14
N ILE A 103 -0.37 10.33 13.77
CA ILE A 103 -0.88 10.39 15.14
C ILE A 103 0.26 10.57 16.16
N GLN A 104 1.42 9.93 15.94
CA GLN A 104 2.61 10.13 16.78
C GLN A 104 3.08 11.59 16.79
N MET A 105 3.02 12.28 15.65
CA MET A 105 3.39 13.70 15.53
C MET A 105 2.48 14.63 16.32
N MET A 106 1.28 14.16 16.70
CA MET A 106 0.39 14.93 17.54
C MET A 106 0.79 14.87 19.01
N GLU A 107 1.65 13.96 19.47
CA GLU A 107 2.09 13.87 20.87
C GLU A 107 0.94 14.05 21.87
N ILE A 108 -0.18 13.33 21.66
CA ILE A 108 -1.41 13.52 22.45
C ILE A 108 -1.16 13.05 23.88
N VAL A 109 -1.59 13.87 24.84
CA VAL A 109 -1.58 13.49 26.25
C VAL A 109 -3.00 13.48 26.83
N PRO A 110 -3.27 12.63 27.83
CA PRO A 110 -4.58 12.58 28.47
C PRO A 110 -5.03 13.96 28.98
N GLY A 111 -6.22 14.37 28.58
CA GLY A 111 -6.78 15.69 28.89
C GLY A 111 -6.74 16.68 27.72
N ASP A 112 -5.99 16.41 26.66
CA ASP A 112 -5.85 17.34 25.53
C ASP A 112 -7.19 17.66 24.87
N SER A 113 -7.33 18.92 24.47
CA SER A 113 -8.35 19.39 23.53
C SER A 113 -7.81 19.32 22.11
N VAL A 114 -8.55 18.66 21.22
CA VAL A 114 -8.11 18.36 19.87
C VAL A 114 -9.13 18.83 18.84
N MET A 115 -8.68 19.57 17.83
CA MET A 115 -9.47 19.91 16.65
C MET A 115 -9.02 19.04 15.47
N LEU A 116 -9.93 18.26 14.91
CA LEU A 116 -9.72 17.43 13.72
C LEU A 116 -10.48 18.03 12.53
N VAL A 117 -9.77 18.44 11.48
CA VAL A 117 -10.33 19.11 10.31
C VAL A 117 -10.28 18.20 9.08
N ALA A 118 -11.41 18.14 8.37
CA ALA A 118 -11.65 17.29 7.20
C ALA A 118 -11.28 15.83 7.48
N PRO A 119 -11.97 15.15 8.42
CA PRO A 119 -11.60 13.79 8.83
C PRO A 119 -11.69 12.79 7.66
N ARG A 120 -10.89 11.74 7.75
CA ARG A 120 -10.92 10.58 6.85
C ARG A 120 -11.79 9.47 7.46
N GLY A 121 -13.06 9.77 7.70
CA GLY A 121 -13.98 8.86 8.40
C GLY A 121 -13.88 8.97 9.93
N ASN A 122 -14.58 8.09 10.65
CA ASN A 122 -14.63 8.13 12.12
C ASN A 122 -13.38 7.54 12.80
N TRP A 123 -12.52 6.82 12.08
CA TRP A 123 -11.44 6.05 12.69
C TRP A 123 -10.46 6.90 13.48
N TRP A 124 -9.99 8.00 12.87
CA TRP A 124 -9.05 8.90 13.54
C TRP A 124 -9.70 9.59 14.74
N THR A 125 -10.99 9.94 14.67
CA THR A 125 -11.74 10.46 15.83
C THR A 125 -11.74 9.45 17.00
N GLU A 126 -11.97 8.16 16.72
CA GLU A 126 -11.91 7.11 17.74
C GLU A 126 -10.51 6.94 18.32
N VAL A 127 -9.47 6.91 17.47
CA VAL A 127 -8.07 6.81 17.91
C VAL A 127 -7.71 7.97 18.84
N LEU A 128 -8.05 9.20 18.47
CA LEU A 128 -7.75 10.40 19.26
C LEU A 128 -8.44 10.38 20.64
N MET A 129 -9.72 9.95 20.73
CA MET A 129 -10.39 9.85 22.04
C MET A 129 -9.80 8.72 22.90
N GLN A 130 -9.42 7.61 22.29
CA GLN A 130 -8.85 6.45 22.98
C GLN A 130 -7.41 6.72 23.49
N LEU A 131 -6.71 7.67 22.87
CA LEU A 131 -5.43 8.24 23.35
C LEU A 131 -5.60 9.26 24.49
N GLY A 132 -6.84 9.53 24.92
CA GLY A 132 -7.12 10.36 26.08
C GLY A 132 -7.43 11.84 25.77
N ALA A 133 -7.71 12.20 24.51
CA ALA A 133 -8.30 13.51 24.23
C ALA A 133 -9.60 13.68 25.04
N SER A 134 -9.74 14.77 25.80
CA SER A 134 -10.92 15.03 26.64
C SER A 134 -12.01 15.81 25.91
N ARG A 135 -11.62 16.54 24.87
CA ARG A 135 -12.52 17.32 24.02
C ARG A 135 -12.06 17.23 22.57
N LEU A 136 -12.89 16.66 21.71
CA LEU A 136 -12.69 16.59 20.27
C LEU A 136 -13.69 17.49 19.56
N ARG A 137 -13.20 18.36 18.70
CA ARG A 137 -14.02 19.03 17.70
C ARG A 137 -13.67 18.51 16.32
N VAL A 138 -14.64 17.90 15.66
CA VAL A 138 -14.51 17.40 14.30
C VAL A 138 -15.16 18.39 13.34
N VAL A 139 -14.34 19.04 12.52
CA VAL A 139 -14.76 20.01 11.50
C VAL A 139 -14.80 19.30 10.15
N GLU A 140 -15.99 18.98 9.65
CA GLU A 140 -16.17 18.44 8.30
C GLU A 140 -16.69 19.54 7.37
N ILE A 141 -16.03 19.67 6.22
CA ILE A 141 -16.23 20.74 5.24
C ILE A 141 -17.51 20.51 4.43
N ASP A 142 -17.82 19.24 4.16
CA ASP A 142 -19.02 18.84 3.42
C ASP A 142 -20.14 18.41 4.38
N ASP A 143 -21.31 19.04 4.25
CA ASP A 143 -22.45 18.80 5.13
C ASP A 143 -22.97 17.35 5.05
N GLY A 144 -23.00 16.76 3.86
CA GLY A 144 -23.48 15.38 3.66
C GLY A 144 -22.54 14.36 4.29
N ARG A 145 -21.23 14.56 4.14
CA ARG A 145 -20.22 13.75 4.82
C ARG A 145 -20.28 13.92 6.34
N ARG A 146 -20.57 15.12 6.84
CA ARG A 146 -20.73 15.36 8.28
C ARG A 146 -21.94 14.63 8.85
N GLU A 147 -23.06 14.60 8.13
CA GLU A 147 -24.24 13.82 8.52
C GLU A 147 -23.93 12.31 8.54
N GLU A 148 -23.20 11.82 7.55
CA GLU A 148 -22.79 10.41 7.50
C GLU A 148 -21.83 10.04 8.64
N LEU A 149 -20.85 10.89 8.94
CA LEU A 149 -19.94 10.68 10.08
C LEU A 149 -20.71 10.57 11.40
N GLN A 150 -21.71 11.43 11.62
CA GLN A 150 -22.57 11.36 12.80
C GLN A 150 -23.41 10.08 12.81
N ARG A 151 -24.06 9.75 11.69
CA ARG A 151 -24.87 8.52 11.57
C ARG A 151 -24.03 7.27 11.89
N ARG A 152 -22.83 7.17 11.32
CA ARG A 152 -21.92 6.04 11.55
C ARG A 152 -21.36 6.02 12.96
N TRP A 153 -21.09 7.19 13.55
CA TRP A 153 -20.67 7.30 14.95
C TRP A 153 -21.70 6.68 15.90
N ASP A 154 -22.98 7.00 15.68
CA ASP A 154 -24.09 6.44 16.45
C ASP A 154 -24.31 4.94 16.17
N GLU A 155 -24.19 4.49 14.92
CA GLU A 155 -24.35 3.07 14.57
C GLU A 155 -23.27 2.18 15.20
N LEU A 156 -22.03 2.68 15.24
CA LEU A 156 -20.90 2.01 15.87
C LEU A 156 -20.92 2.13 17.40
N ARG A 157 -21.88 2.87 17.98
CA ARG A 157 -21.99 3.15 19.42
C ARG A 157 -20.76 3.83 19.99
N LEU A 158 -20.09 4.65 19.18
CA LEU A 158 -18.89 5.38 19.57
C LEU A 158 -19.22 6.53 20.54
N ASP A 159 -20.49 6.94 20.62
CA ASP A 159 -21.04 7.80 21.67
C ASP A 159 -20.80 7.21 23.07
N ILE A 160 -21.13 5.93 23.28
CA ILE A 160 -20.90 5.25 24.55
C ILE A 160 -19.41 5.12 24.83
N VAL A 161 -18.62 4.79 23.81
CA VAL A 161 -17.17 4.64 23.97
C VAL A 161 -16.54 5.97 24.39
N ALA A 162 -16.93 7.08 23.75
CA ALA A 162 -16.51 8.42 24.10
C ALA A 162 -16.86 8.80 25.54
N ASP A 163 -18.10 8.54 25.96
CA ASP A 163 -18.53 8.75 27.35
C ASP A 163 -17.71 7.89 28.35
N ALA A 164 -17.43 6.64 28.00
CA ALA A 164 -16.66 5.72 28.84
C ALA A 164 -15.20 6.14 29.02
N VAL A 165 -14.59 6.77 28.00
CA VAL A 165 -13.23 7.33 28.08
C VAL A 165 -13.20 8.80 28.52
N GLY A 166 -14.37 9.41 28.75
CA GLY A 166 -14.48 10.80 29.22
C GLY A 166 -14.16 11.85 28.16
N CYS A 167 -14.39 11.55 26.88
CA CYS A 167 -14.16 12.46 25.76
C CYS A 167 -15.47 13.08 25.25
N SER A 168 -15.56 14.41 25.26
CA SER A 168 -16.65 15.15 24.61
C SER A 168 -16.35 15.32 23.12
N VAL A 169 -17.18 14.75 22.24
CA VAL A 169 -17.04 14.88 20.77
C VAL A 169 -18.11 15.82 20.20
N GLU A 170 -17.67 16.81 19.44
CA GLU A 170 -18.53 17.81 18.80
C GLU A 170 -18.33 17.80 17.28
N TRP A 171 -19.42 17.66 16.53
CA TRP A 171 -19.42 17.68 15.06
C TRP A 171 -19.86 19.05 14.58
N CYS A 172 -19.03 19.71 13.76
CA CYS A 172 -19.30 21.05 13.29
C CYS A 172 -18.96 21.21 11.80
N GLY A 173 -19.66 22.14 11.15
CA GLY A 173 -19.33 22.55 9.79
C GLY A 173 -18.20 23.57 9.76
N LEU A 174 -17.71 23.87 8.56
CA LEU A 174 -16.64 24.85 8.36
C LEU A 174 -17.00 26.26 8.89
N GLY A 175 -18.28 26.64 8.86
CA GLY A 175 -18.74 27.93 9.39
C GLY A 175 -18.43 28.12 10.89
N GLU A 176 -18.56 27.03 11.64
CA GLU A 176 -18.42 26.97 13.10
C GLU A 176 -16.99 26.63 13.55
N ALA A 177 -16.07 26.38 12.60
CA ALA A 177 -14.70 25.92 12.90
C ALA A 177 -13.93 26.83 13.89
N TYR A 178 -14.27 28.12 13.93
CA TYR A 178 -13.60 29.12 14.78
C TYR A 178 -14.41 29.56 15.99
N GLU A 179 -15.60 29.01 16.20
CA GLU A 179 -16.45 29.33 17.35
C GLU A 179 -15.95 28.53 18.57
N ASP A 180 -16.43 28.82 19.79
CA ASP A 180 -16.33 27.93 20.97
C ASP A 180 -14.96 27.24 21.28
N ALA A 181 -13.85 27.89 20.96
CA ALA A 181 -12.52 27.39 21.27
C ALA A 181 -12.32 27.28 22.81
N PRO A 182 -11.55 26.27 23.29
CA PRO A 182 -11.20 26.16 24.70
C PRO A 182 -10.53 27.44 25.24
N GLU A 183 -10.65 27.68 26.55
CA GLU A 183 -9.91 28.75 27.21
C GLU A 183 -8.41 28.49 27.06
N GLY A 184 -7.70 29.41 26.41
CA GLY A 184 -6.27 29.25 26.07
C GLY A 184 -5.99 28.60 24.72
N GLY A 185 -7.00 28.11 24.00
CA GLY A 185 -6.87 27.49 22.66
C GLY A 185 -6.82 25.97 22.67
N TRP A 186 -6.74 25.37 21.48
CA TRP A 186 -6.66 23.92 21.27
C TRP A 186 -5.26 23.41 21.62
N ASN A 187 -5.16 22.27 22.30
CA ASN A 187 -3.87 21.62 22.57
C ASN A 187 -3.29 21.03 21.30
N ARG A 188 -4.14 20.40 20.48
CA ARG A 188 -3.75 19.84 19.18
C ARG A 188 -4.71 20.26 18.07
N ILE A 189 -4.17 20.47 16.87
CA ILE A 189 -4.96 20.69 15.65
C ILE A 189 -4.41 19.74 14.58
N LEU A 190 -5.27 18.97 13.93
CA LEU A 190 -4.89 18.10 12.81
C LEU A 190 -5.77 18.41 11.61
N VAL A 191 -5.14 18.75 10.48
CA VAL A 191 -5.82 18.89 9.19
C VAL A 191 -5.39 17.72 8.31
N THR A 192 -6.34 16.89 7.89
CA THR A 192 -5.99 15.63 7.18
C THR A 192 -5.96 15.75 5.66
N GLY A 193 -6.42 16.89 5.11
CA GLY A 193 -6.30 17.26 3.70
C GLY A 193 -5.24 18.34 3.48
N GLY A 194 -4.84 18.52 2.23
CA GLY A 194 -3.82 19.48 1.81
C GLY A 194 -4.31 20.93 1.85
N LEU A 195 -3.44 21.83 2.32
CA LEU A 195 -3.69 23.27 2.37
C LEU A 195 -2.69 23.99 1.47
N PRO A 196 -3.06 25.05 0.73
CA PRO A 196 -2.17 25.76 -0.20
C PRO A 196 -1.09 26.59 0.49
N ARG A 197 -1.20 26.79 1.81
CA ARG A 197 -0.28 27.55 2.65
C ARG A 197 -0.56 27.24 4.12
N VAL A 198 0.35 27.67 5.00
CA VAL A 198 0.22 27.54 6.46
C VAL A 198 -1.09 28.16 6.97
N PRO A 199 -1.89 27.45 7.79
CA PRO A 199 -3.21 27.92 8.20
C PRO A 199 -3.18 28.86 9.42
N ILE A 200 -2.78 30.12 9.20
CA ILE A 200 -2.62 31.11 10.27
C ILE A 200 -3.89 31.26 11.13
N GLY A 201 -5.07 31.22 10.51
CA GLY A 201 -6.35 31.28 11.24
C GLY A 201 -6.49 30.19 12.30
N LEU A 202 -6.14 28.94 11.96
CA LEU A 202 -6.15 27.82 12.90
C LEU A 202 -5.05 27.94 13.94
N LEU A 203 -3.83 28.33 13.52
CA LEU A 203 -2.69 28.51 14.42
C LEU A 203 -2.94 29.57 15.50
N MET A 204 -3.69 30.63 15.19
CA MET A 204 -4.11 31.62 16.19
C MET A 204 -5.04 31.04 17.28
N ARG A 205 -5.65 29.87 17.05
CA ARG A 205 -6.45 29.14 18.03
C ARG A 205 -5.68 28.01 18.72
N LEU A 206 -4.39 27.87 18.43
CA LEU A 206 -3.51 26.91 19.09
C LEU A 206 -3.08 27.44 20.45
N SER A 207 -3.12 26.59 21.46
CA SER A 207 -2.63 26.90 22.81
C SER A 207 -1.12 27.07 22.85
N TYR A 208 -0.62 27.64 23.95
CA TYR A 208 0.83 27.74 24.19
C TYR A 208 1.44 26.34 24.23
N GLU A 209 2.57 26.12 23.54
CA GLU A 209 3.18 24.79 23.33
C GLU A 209 2.25 23.77 22.64
N GLY A 210 1.10 24.20 22.11
CA GLY A 210 0.23 23.35 21.31
C GLY A 210 0.89 22.96 19.99
N ILE A 211 0.43 21.82 19.44
CA ILE A 211 0.96 21.25 18.20
C ILE A 211 -0.14 21.22 17.14
N ALA A 212 0.15 21.79 15.97
CA ALA A 212 -0.70 21.67 14.79
C ALA A 212 0.03 20.84 13.72
N VAL A 213 -0.67 19.86 13.15
CA VAL A 213 -0.16 18.98 12.10
C VAL A 213 -1.02 19.19 10.85
N ALA A 214 -0.39 19.51 9.72
CA ALA A 214 -1.09 19.69 8.45
C ALA A 214 -0.18 19.40 7.25
N ALA A 215 -0.79 18.98 6.14
CA ALA A 215 -0.13 18.92 4.85
C ALA A 215 -0.22 20.29 4.14
N ILE A 216 0.92 20.87 3.79
CA ILE A 216 1.03 22.17 3.12
C ILE A 216 1.53 21.95 1.68
N GLY A 217 0.86 22.54 0.70
CA GLY A 217 1.22 22.47 -0.71
C GLY A 217 2.51 23.24 -0.99
N GLU A 218 3.45 22.57 -1.65
CA GLU A 218 4.73 23.07 -2.12
C GLU A 218 4.90 22.72 -3.62
N GLU A 219 5.99 23.16 -4.25
CA GLU A 219 6.26 22.85 -5.68
C GLU A 219 6.34 21.34 -5.97
N THR A 220 6.77 20.54 -4.99
CA THR A 220 6.98 19.08 -5.12
C THR A 220 5.79 18.24 -4.65
N GLY A 221 4.65 18.86 -4.32
CA GLY A 221 3.47 18.19 -3.77
C GLY A 221 3.13 18.65 -2.35
N THR A 222 2.36 17.84 -1.63
CA THR A 222 1.91 18.15 -0.26
C THR A 222 2.89 17.65 0.79
N VAL A 223 3.27 18.56 1.68
CA VAL A 223 4.33 18.39 2.63
C VAL A 223 3.77 18.39 4.05
N LEU A 224 4.00 17.31 4.80
CA LEU A 224 3.58 17.20 6.19
C LEU A 224 4.47 18.08 7.08
N GLN A 225 3.83 18.99 7.82
CA GLN A 225 4.49 19.91 8.72
C GLN A 225 3.89 19.84 10.12
N THR A 226 4.77 19.88 11.11
CA THR A 226 4.41 20.09 12.52
C THR A 226 4.70 21.53 12.89
N MET A 227 3.70 22.24 13.41
CA MET A 227 3.74 23.65 13.75
C MET A 227 3.47 23.82 15.25
N THR A 228 4.37 24.49 15.95
CA THR A 228 4.26 24.73 17.40
C THR A 228 4.18 26.21 17.71
N ARG A 229 3.44 26.57 18.75
CA ARG A 229 3.34 27.96 19.22
C ARG A 229 4.35 28.23 20.34
N GLN A 230 5.35 29.07 20.06
CA GLN A 230 6.44 29.42 21.00
C GLN A 230 6.13 30.68 21.82
N ALA A 231 5.40 31.63 21.22
CA ALA A 231 4.95 32.86 21.87
C ALA A 231 3.65 33.37 21.22
N GLU A 232 3.17 34.53 21.65
CA GLU A 232 1.98 35.15 21.07
C GLU A 232 2.26 35.60 19.62
N GLY A 233 1.66 34.93 18.65
CA GLY A 233 1.83 35.21 17.22
C GLY A 233 3.12 34.64 16.60
N GLU A 234 3.95 33.94 17.38
CA GLU A 234 5.18 33.30 16.89
C GLU A 234 5.01 31.78 16.81
N PHE A 235 5.18 31.25 15.59
CA PHE A 235 5.03 29.83 15.28
C PHE A 235 6.32 29.28 14.67
N GLN A 236 6.68 28.07 15.07
CA GLN A 236 7.80 27.33 14.49
C GLN A 236 7.25 26.14 13.71
N ALA A 237 7.57 26.06 12.42
CA ALA A 237 7.21 24.94 11.56
C ALA A 237 8.41 24.04 11.30
N HIS A 238 8.20 22.74 11.35
CA HIS A 238 9.19 21.72 11.01
C HIS A 238 8.70 20.88 9.84
N TRP A 239 9.55 20.76 8.83
CA TRP A 239 9.33 19.87 7.70
C TRP A 239 9.68 18.43 8.08
N LEU A 240 8.82 17.48 7.71
CA LEU A 240 9.02 16.06 8.01
C LEU A 240 9.15 15.21 6.75
N ALA A 241 8.06 15.06 6.00
CA ALA A 241 8.00 14.19 4.83
C ALA A 241 6.92 14.66 3.84
N ILE A 242 6.88 14.07 2.65
CA ILE A 242 5.73 14.22 1.76
C ILE A 242 4.60 13.36 2.32
N TRP A 243 3.40 13.92 2.36
CA TRP A 243 2.17 13.19 2.61
C TRP A 243 1.22 13.50 1.47
N ASN A 244 1.11 12.56 0.52
CA ASN A 244 0.46 12.78 -0.78
C ASN A 244 -1.07 12.79 -0.65
N VAL A 245 -1.58 13.83 -0.01
CA VAL A 245 -3.01 14.05 0.21
C VAL A 245 -3.57 15.02 -0.81
N ASP A 246 -4.85 14.84 -1.14
CA ASP A 246 -5.58 15.79 -1.97
C ASP A 246 -5.67 17.15 -1.28
N MET A 247 -5.64 18.21 -2.08
CA MET A 247 -5.93 19.56 -1.61
C MET A 247 -7.41 19.68 -1.24
N LEU A 248 -7.67 20.34 -0.11
CA LEU A 248 -9.03 20.76 0.23
C LEU A 248 -9.53 21.77 -0.82
N GLN A 249 -10.86 21.80 -1.01
CA GLN A 249 -11.50 22.77 -1.92
C GLN A 249 -11.03 24.19 -1.61
N ASP A 250 -10.79 24.99 -2.66
CA ASP A 250 -10.15 26.31 -2.54
C ASP A 250 -10.88 27.24 -1.56
N GLU A 251 -12.21 27.24 -1.58
CA GLU A 251 -13.04 28.03 -0.66
C GLU A 251 -12.84 27.62 0.79
N ALA A 252 -12.77 26.31 1.04
CA ALA A 252 -12.55 25.75 2.37
C ALA A 252 -11.14 26.05 2.86
N ALA A 253 -10.14 25.86 2.00
CA ALA A 253 -8.75 26.14 2.29
C ALA A 253 -8.51 27.63 2.59
N GLN A 254 -9.11 28.54 1.82
CA GLN A 254 -9.03 29.99 2.08
C GLN A 254 -9.64 30.36 3.43
N ARG A 255 -10.77 29.75 3.80
CA ARG A 255 -11.38 29.95 5.12
C ARG A 255 -10.45 29.47 6.23
N LEU A 256 -9.92 28.25 6.12
CA LEU A 256 -9.03 27.63 7.11
C LEU A 256 -7.70 28.40 7.27
N CYS A 257 -7.16 28.92 6.17
CA CYS A 257 -5.89 29.62 6.18
C CYS A 257 -5.99 31.09 6.59
N ASP A 258 -6.90 31.83 5.95
CA ASP A 258 -6.92 33.29 5.99
C ASP A 258 -8.09 33.85 6.82
N MET A 259 -8.93 32.99 7.41
CA MET A 259 -10.21 33.37 8.03
C MET A 259 -11.12 34.17 7.10
N SER A 260 -11.05 33.91 5.79
CA SER A 260 -11.93 34.50 4.78
C SER A 260 -13.41 34.31 5.13
N PRO A 261 -14.33 35.16 4.64
CA PRO A 261 -15.77 34.92 4.80
C PRO A 261 -16.17 33.57 4.21
N LEU A 262 -17.13 32.89 4.83
CA LEU A 262 -17.68 31.64 4.29
C LEU A 262 -18.36 31.94 2.96
N THR A 263 -17.86 31.34 1.88
CA THR A 263 -18.51 31.29 0.58
C THR A 263 -19.26 29.97 0.42
N GLU A 264 -20.23 29.93 -0.48
CA GLU A 264 -20.92 28.68 -0.81
C GLU A 264 -19.91 27.70 -1.39
N ILE A 265 -19.71 26.58 -0.68
CA ILE A 265 -18.84 25.49 -1.12
C ILE A 265 -19.72 24.57 -1.94
N ALA A 266 -19.37 24.36 -3.20
CA ALA A 266 -20.09 23.41 -4.02
C ALA A 266 -20.04 22.03 -3.33
N PRO A 267 -21.19 21.36 -3.12
CA PRO A 267 -21.20 20.01 -2.61
C PRO A 267 -20.28 19.15 -3.47
N LEU A 268 -19.54 18.24 -2.83
CA LEU A 268 -18.68 17.31 -3.57
C LEU A 268 -19.51 16.40 -4.52
N ASP A 269 -20.84 16.32 -4.32
CA ASP A 269 -21.79 15.61 -5.16
C ASP A 269 -22.47 16.51 -6.22
N SER A 270 -22.26 16.19 -7.51
CA SER A 270 -23.20 16.61 -8.57
C SER A 270 -23.43 15.57 -9.68
N ILE A 271 -23.19 14.27 -9.44
CA ILE A 271 -23.62 13.22 -10.37
C ILE A 271 -24.44 12.15 -9.63
N GLU A 272 -25.70 12.08 -10.04
CA GLU A 272 -26.81 11.23 -9.60
C GLU A 272 -26.45 9.82 -9.08
N SER A 273 -26.97 9.53 -7.88
CA SER A 273 -27.52 8.23 -7.45
C SER A 273 -26.62 6.98 -7.53
N ALA A 274 -26.22 6.49 -6.34
CA ALA A 274 -25.78 5.12 -6.07
C ALA A 274 -24.46 4.67 -6.72
N ARG A 275 -23.34 5.34 -6.39
CA ARG A 275 -22.04 4.62 -6.42
C ARG A 275 -22.08 3.58 -5.30
N SER A 276 -22.27 2.31 -5.68
CA SER A 276 -22.35 1.21 -4.71
C SER A 276 -21.02 1.05 -3.94
N ASN A 277 -21.07 0.52 -2.70
CA ASN A 277 -19.86 0.15 -1.96
C ASN A 277 -18.90 -0.70 -2.81
N LYS A 278 -19.44 -1.57 -3.68
CA LYS A 278 -18.66 -2.37 -4.63
C LYS A 278 -17.77 -1.49 -5.51
N LEU A 279 -18.32 -0.42 -6.10
CA LEU A 279 -17.57 0.48 -6.98
C LEU A 279 -16.51 1.26 -6.20
N ALA A 280 -16.85 1.72 -4.99
CA ALA A 280 -15.89 2.40 -4.12
C ALA A 280 -14.68 1.51 -3.82
N TRP A 281 -14.91 0.24 -3.49
CA TRP A 281 -13.85 -0.73 -3.26
C TRP A 281 -13.02 -1.05 -4.51
N ILE A 282 -13.66 -1.14 -5.69
CA ILE A 282 -12.96 -1.35 -6.97
C ILE A 282 -11.99 -0.20 -7.28
N ARG A 283 -12.36 1.03 -6.95
CA ARG A 283 -11.62 2.24 -7.35
C ARG A 283 -10.72 2.82 -6.24
N ALA A 284 -10.73 2.23 -5.05
CA ALA A 284 -10.08 2.79 -3.86
C ALA A 284 -8.55 2.94 -4.00
N ASN A 285 -7.91 2.17 -4.89
CA ASN A 285 -6.47 2.19 -5.13
C ASN A 285 -6.11 2.48 -6.60
N ASP A 286 -7.02 3.10 -7.37
CA ASP A 286 -6.74 3.57 -8.75
C ASP A 286 -5.49 4.48 -8.78
N GLU A 287 -5.32 5.28 -7.73
CA GLU A 287 -4.12 6.10 -7.48
C GLU A 287 -3.28 5.49 -6.35
N PRO A 288 -2.21 4.76 -6.65
CA PRO A 288 -1.46 3.98 -5.67
C PRO A 288 -0.51 4.81 -4.81
N THR A 289 -0.39 6.12 -5.03
CA THR A 289 0.39 7.02 -4.16
C THR A 289 -0.49 7.82 -3.22
N ARG A 290 -1.82 7.78 -3.40
CA ARG A 290 -2.75 8.60 -2.63
C ARG A 290 -2.71 8.27 -1.13
N ASP A 291 -2.66 9.34 -0.35
CA ASP A 291 -2.56 9.36 1.11
C ASP A 291 -1.31 8.69 1.69
N ARG A 292 -0.30 8.36 0.86
CA ARG A 292 0.95 7.73 1.31
C ARG A 292 1.94 8.78 1.83
N LEU A 293 2.72 8.36 2.83
CA LEU A 293 3.74 9.17 3.46
C LEU A 293 5.12 8.63 3.09
N GLY A 294 6.03 9.49 2.65
CA GLY A 294 7.39 9.09 2.30
C GLY A 294 8.20 10.19 1.60
N PRO A 295 9.46 9.90 1.23
CA PRO A 295 10.21 10.75 0.30
C PRO A 295 9.63 10.64 -1.13
N ALA A 296 9.84 11.66 -1.97
CA ALA A 296 9.35 11.68 -3.36
C ALA A 296 9.75 10.42 -4.15
N ALA A 297 11.02 10.02 -4.05
CA ALA A 297 11.54 8.83 -4.71
C ALA A 297 10.81 7.53 -4.29
N LEU A 298 10.29 7.46 -3.06
CA LEU A 298 9.48 6.32 -2.64
C LEU A 298 8.13 6.32 -3.37
N LEU A 299 7.47 7.48 -3.45
CA LEU A 299 6.17 7.59 -4.13
C LEU A 299 6.30 7.34 -5.63
N ASP A 300 7.36 7.86 -6.26
CA ASP A 300 7.66 7.60 -7.68
C ASP A 300 7.86 6.10 -7.94
N MET A 301 8.60 5.41 -7.07
CA MET A 301 8.80 3.96 -7.16
C MET A 301 7.47 3.20 -6.98
N ILE A 302 6.63 3.60 -6.03
CA ILE A 302 5.31 2.98 -5.85
C ILE A 302 4.47 3.11 -7.12
N GLU A 303 4.43 4.30 -7.71
CA GLU A 303 3.68 4.57 -8.94
C GLU A 303 4.18 3.73 -10.13
N GLU A 304 5.49 3.63 -10.29
CA GLU A 304 6.14 2.86 -11.34
C GLU A 304 5.89 1.36 -11.18
N VAL A 305 6.20 0.80 -10.01
CA VAL A 305 6.10 -0.64 -9.73
C VAL A 305 4.63 -1.11 -9.72
N TRP A 306 3.70 -0.26 -9.28
CA TRP A 306 2.26 -0.59 -9.31
C TRP A 306 1.74 -0.81 -10.75
N ARG A 307 2.31 -0.13 -11.74
CA ARG A 307 1.91 -0.24 -13.14
C ARG A 307 2.74 -1.24 -13.96
N GLU A 308 3.85 -1.72 -13.41
CA GLU A 308 4.80 -2.61 -14.09
C GLU A 308 4.16 -3.95 -14.47
N VAL A 309 3.49 -4.61 -13.51
CA VAL A 309 2.99 -5.98 -13.67
C VAL A 309 1.56 -6.11 -13.19
N SER A 310 0.78 -6.94 -13.89
CA SER A 310 -0.57 -7.33 -13.48
C SER A 310 -0.68 -8.85 -13.36
N ALA A 311 -1.53 -9.31 -12.45
CA ALA A 311 -1.81 -10.73 -12.28
C ALA A 311 -2.90 -11.13 -13.28
N THR A 312 -2.77 -12.30 -13.87
CA THR A 312 -3.81 -12.82 -14.74
C THR A 312 -5.05 -13.15 -13.89
N THR A 313 -6.23 -12.71 -14.32
CA THR A 313 -7.51 -12.98 -13.63
C THR A 313 -8.37 -13.91 -14.49
N GLU A 314 -9.24 -14.71 -13.86
CA GLU A 314 -10.13 -15.64 -14.57
C GLU A 314 -11.35 -14.95 -15.24
N GLY A 315 -11.56 -13.65 -15.00
CA GLY A 315 -12.69 -12.88 -15.54
C GLY A 315 -12.55 -12.53 -17.02
N GLU A 316 -13.66 -12.41 -17.73
CA GLU A 316 -13.69 -11.79 -19.06
C GLU A 316 -13.34 -10.29 -18.93
N GLU A 317 -12.52 -9.73 -19.83
CA GLU A 317 -11.98 -8.35 -19.74
C GLU A 317 -13.05 -7.25 -19.53
N GLU A 318 -14.32 -7.52 -19.84
CA GLU A 318 -15.44 -6.58 -19.72
C GLU A 318 -16.26 -6.70 -18.40
N ASP A 319 -16.04 -7.72 -17.56
CA ASP A 319 -16.77 -7.92 -16.28
C ASP A 319 -15.85 -8.43 -15.15
N ILE A 320 -14.73 -7.74 -14.93
CA ILE A 320 -13.83 -8.03 -13.80
C ILE A 320 -14.57 -7.71 -12.49
N GLY A 321 -14.78 -8.74 -11.66
CA GLY A 321 -15.46 -8.61 -10.38
C GLY A 321 -14.61 -7.89 -9.33
N LEU A 322 -15.25 -7.53 -8.21
CA LEU A 322 -14.56 -6.88 -7.09
C LEU A 322 -13.44 -7.78 -6.53
N ARG A 323 -13.64 -9.10 -6.56
CA ARG A 323 -12.68 -10.06 -6.02
C ARG A 323 -11.37 -10.05 -6.82
N GLU A 324 -11.49 -10.01 -8.14
CA GLU A 324 -10.38 -9.97 -9.07
C GLU A 324 -9.63 -8.64 -8.98
N VAL A 325 -10.36 -7.51 -8.85
CA VAL A 325 -9.74 -6.20 -8.63
C VAL A 325 -8.98 -6.14 -7.30
N LEU A 326 -9.56 -6.64 -6.20
CA LEU A 326 -8.86 -6.69 -4.91
C LEU A 326 -7.64 -7.60 -4.94
N ALA A 327 -7.75 -8.75 -5.61
CA ALA A 327 -6.61 -9.65 -5.82
C ALA A 327 -5.50 -8.94 -6.62
N GLN A 328 -5.87 -8.17 -7.64
CA GLN A 328 -4.96 -7.38 -8.47
C GLN A 328 -4.26 -6.26 -7.68
N ASP A 329 -5.00 -5.53 -6.85
CA ASP A 329 -4.45 -4.47 -5.99
C ASP A 329 -3.51 -5.04 -4.93
N LEU A 330 -3.89 -6.17 -4.30
CA LEU A 330 -3.03 -6.87 -3.36
C LEU A 330 -1.76 -7.38 -4.03
N PHE A 331 -1.85 -7.93 -5.25
CA PHE A 331 -0.69 -8.36 -6.01
C PHE A 331 0.29 -7.20 -6.28
N ARG A 332 -0.24 -6.07 -6.79
CA ARG A 332 0.58 -4.87 -7.08
C ARG A 332 1.23 -4.31 -5.83
N MET A 333 0.49 -4.20 -4.73
CA MET A 333 1.06 -3.78 -3.45
C MET A 333 2.09 -4.78 -2.91
N GLY A 334 1.87 -6.08 -3.11
CA GLY A 334 2.85 -7.12 -2.80
C GLY A 334 4.17 -6.90 -3.54
N ASN A 335 4.11 -6.60 -4.84
CA ASN A 335 5.29 -6.30 -5.66
C ASN A 335 6.02 -5.05 -5.13
N VAL A 336 5.28 -3.97 -4.85
CA VAL A 336 5.84 -2.75 -4.22
C VAL A 336 6.56 -3.08 -2.91
N LEU A 337 5.93 -3.85 -2.03
CA LEU A 337 6.51 -4.25 -0.74
C LEU A 337 7.74 -5.15 -0.91
N GLN A 338 7.77 -6.01 -1.94
CA GLN A 338 8.90 -6.85 -2.28
C GLN A 338 10.10 -6.02 -2.75
N ARG A 339 9.88 -5.03 -3.64
CA ARG A 339 10.90 -4.08 -4.10
C ARG A 339 11.47 -3.25 -2.93
N LEU A 340 10.66 -2.97 -1.92
CA LEU A 340 11.09 -2.33 -0.67
C LEU A 340 11.83 -3.26 0.30
N GLY A 341 11.91 -4.57 0.01
CA GLY A 341 12.53 -5.55 0.88
C GLY A 341 11.69 -5.95 2.09
N ILE A 342 10.41 -5.56 2.15
CA ILE A 342 9.47 -5.91 3.24
C ILE A 342 8.84 -7.28 2.96
N LEU A 343 9.70 -8.30 2.82
CA LEU A 343 9.37 -9.60 2.24
C LEU A 343 8.23 -10.33 2.95
N ARG A 344 8.17 -10.27 4.28
CA ARG A 344 7.11 -10.94 5.04
C ARG A 344 5.73 -10.36 4.74
N VAL A 345 5.63 -9.03 4.66
CA VAL A 345 4.35 -8.36 4.36
C VAL A 345 4.00 -8.53 2.87
N ALA A 346 5.00 -8.51 1.99
CA ALA A 346 4.82 -8.84 0.57
C ALA A 346 4.24 -10.26 0.37
N ALA A 347 4.77 -11.26 1.09
CA ALA A 347 4.29 -12.63 1.03
C ALA A 347 2.79 -12.76 1.41
N GLU A 348 2.34 -11.98 2.39
CA GLU A 348 0.92 -11.97 2.79
C GLU A 348 0.01 -11.32 1.77
N HIS A 349 0.51 -10.28 1.08
CA HIS A 349 -0.20 -9.63 -0.01
C HIS A 349 -0.34 -10.56 -1.22
N HIS A 350 0.77 -11.18 -1.66
CA HIS A 350 0.74 -12.14 -2.75
C HIS A 350 -0.08 -13.39 -2.39
N GLY A 351 0.04 -13.89 -1.16
CA GLY A 351 -0.72 -15.04 -0.68
C GLY A 351 -2.23 -14.77 -0.64
N THR A 352 -2.64 -13.62 -0.11
CA THR A 352 -4.07 -13.23 -0.10
C THR A 352 -4.59 -12.93 -1.50
N SER A 353 -3.77 -12.31 -2.36
CA SER A 353 -4.08 -12.15 -3.78
C SER A 353 -4.36 -13.51 -4.44
N TYR A 354 -3.49 -14.49 -4.25
CA TYR A 354 -3.66 -15.85 -4.78
C TYR A 354 -4.90 -16.55 -4.21
N LEU A 355 -5.22 -16.36 -2.92
CA LEU A 355 -6.42 -16.94 -2.30
C LEU A 355 -7.73 -16.32 -2.85
N LEU A 356 -7.71 -15.03 -3.18
CA LEU A 356 -8.84 -14.32 -3.78
C LEU A 356 -9.01 -14.66 -5.26
N SER A 357 -7.94 -14.60 -6.05
CA SER A 357 -7.97 -14.96 -7.47
C SER A 357 -6.66 -15.66 -7.80
N PRO A 358 -6.63 -17.01 -7.81
CA PRO A 358 -5.43 -17.76 -8.12
C PRO A 358 -4.85 -17.34 -9.47
N SER A 359 -3.58 -16.92 -9.45
CA SER A 359 -2.85 -16.53 -10.65
C SER A 359 -1.42 -17.07 -10.60
N PRO A 360 -0.81 -17.41 -11.75
CA PRO A 360 0.57 -17.85 -11.77
C PRO A 360 1.52 -16.73 -11.31
N GLU A 361 1.21 -15.46 -11.59
CA GLU A 361 2.03 -14.31 -11.17
C GLU A 361 2.05 -14.18 -9.65
N ALA A 362 0.89 -14.23 -8.98
CA ALA A 362 0.85 -14.15 -7.52
C ALA A 362 1.60 -15.30 -6.86
N ALA A 363 1.48 -16.53 -7.38
CA ALA A 363 2.25 -17.68 -6.89
C ALA A 363 3.76 -17.55 -7.16
N CYS A 364 4.16 -17.04 -8.33
CA CYS A 364 5.57 -16.84 -8.69
C CYS A 364 6.23 -15.80 -7.79
N TYR A 365 5.62 -14.62 -7.68
CA TYR A 365 6.13 -13.53 -6.83
C TYR A 365 6.15 -13.96 -5.37
N LEU A 366 5.12 -14.69 -4.91
CA LEU A 366 5.13 -15.28 -3.59
C LEU A 366 6.33 -16.23 -3.38
N GLY A 367 6.62 -17.10 -4.35
CA GLY A 367 7.81 -17.96 -4.32
C GLY A 367 9.11 -17.17 -4.18
N MET A 368 9.23 -16.03 -4.87
CA MET A 368 10.38 -15.13 -4.80
C MET A 368 10.50 -14.37 -3.47
N THR A 369 9.41 -14.24 -2.68
CA THR A 369 9.48 -13.56 -1.38
C THR A 369 10.03 -14.43 -0.24
N PHE A 370 10.00 -15.76 -0.39
CA PHE A 370 10.44 -16.66 0.68
C PHE A 370 11.97 -16.73 0.78
N SER A 371 12.48 -16.65 2.01
CA SER A 371 13.87 -16.99 2.31
C SER A 371 14.10 -18.51 2.38
N SER A 372 13.05 -19.27 2.69
CA SER A 372 13.05 -20.73 2.68
C SER A 372 12.96 -21.21 1.23
N GLU A 373 14.04 -21.80 0.75
CA GLU A 373 14.09 -22.32 -0.61
C GLU A 373 13.09 -23.47 -0.86
N GLU A 374 12.76 -24.25 0.18
CA GLU A 374 11.73 -25.31 0.08
C GLU A 374 10.34 -24.71 -0.17
N ASP A 375 9.97 -23.65 0.57
CA ASP A 375 8.69 -22.96 0.34
C ASP A 375 8.70 -22.19 -0.99
N GLY A 376 9.81 -21.54 -1.35
CA GLY A 376 9.98 -20.84 -2.61
C GLY A 376 9.74 -21.76 -3.81
N LEU A 377 10.44 -22.90 -3.88
CA LEU A 377 10.26 -23.90 -4.94
C LEU A 377 8.85 -24.50 -4.97
N ALA A 378 8.21 -24.66 -3.80
CA ALA A 378 6.85 -25.17 -3.72
C ALA A 378 5.84 -24.19 -4.35
N TRP A 379 6.04 -22.89 -4.15
CA TRP A 379 5.23 -21.85 -4.77
C TRP A 379 5.53 -21.66 -6.26
N GLN A 380 6.78 -21.82 -6.69
CA GLN A 380 7.09 -21.84 -8.13
C GLN A 380 6.45 -23.04 -8.83
N ARG A 381 6.46 -24.22 -8.20
CA ARG A 381 5.67 -25.37 -8.66
C ARG A 381 4.19 -25.00 -8.76
N LYS A 382 3.64 -24.32 -7.75
CA LYS A 382 2.23 -23.95 -7.71
C LYS A 382 1.83 -22.98 -8.82
N ALA A 383 2.73 -22.06 -9.19
CA ALA A 383 2.52 -21.16 -10.32
C ALA A 383 2.43 -21.93 -11.65
N ILE A 384 3.32 -22.91 -11.88
CA ILE A 384 3.26 -23.78 -13.07
C ILE A 384 1.99 -24.65 -13.06
N GLU A 385 1.59 -25.18 -11.90
CA GLU A 385 0.33 -25.92 -11.77
C GLU A 385 -0.90 -25.04 -12.05
N THR A 386 -0.82 -23.74 -11.77
CA THR A 386 -1.89 -22.76 -12.04
C THR A 386 -1.93 -22.41 -13.52
N ASN A 387 -0.78 -22.17 -14.15
CA ASN A 387 -0.68 -21.97 -15.59
C ASN A 387 0.67 -22.48 -16.12
N PRO A 388 0.70 -23.62 -16.84
CA PRO A 388 1.95 -24.17 -17.39
C PRO A 388 2.63 -23.26 -18.42
N ASN A 389 1.86 -22.35 -19.06
CA ASN A 389 2.35 -21.40 -20.05
C ASN A 389 2.95 -20.12 -19.44
N TYR A 390 3.05 -20.04 -18.11
CA TYR A 390 3.72 -18.94 -17.42
C TYR A 390 5.21 -19.25 -17.28
N GLY A 391 6.06 -18.55 -18.04
CA GLY A 391 7.49 -18.85 -18.12
C GLY A 391 8.31 -18.49 -16.88
N GLY A 392 7.87 -17.49 -16.10
CA GLY A 392 8.65 -16.95 -14.97
C GLY A 392 9.07 -18.03 -13.99
N SER A 393 8.12 -18.84 -13.51
CA SER A 393 8.40 -19.88 -12.52
C SER A 393 9.32 -21.00 -13.01
N TRP A 394 9.32 -21.30 -14.31
CA TRP A 394 10.30 -22.24 -14.87
C TRP A 394 11.73 -21.68 -14.76
N ASN A 395 11.90 -20.39 -15.02
CA ASN A 395 13.19 -19.71 -14.88
C ASN A 395 13.63 -19.68 -13.41
N GLU A 396 12.73 -19.32 -12.50
CA GLU A 396 12.99 -19.25 -11.04
C GLU A 396 13.44 -20.61 -10.46
N ILE A 397 12.81 -21.71 -10.88
CA ILE A 397 13.24 -23.06 -10.44
C ILE A 397 14.64 -23.39 -10.98
N GLY A 398 14.90 -23.07 -12.25
CA GLY A 398 16.22 -23.23 -12.86
C GLY A 398 17.28 -22.44 -12.10
N GLU A 399 16.98 -21.20 -11.74
CA GLU A 399 17.88 -20.32 -11.00
C GLU A 399 18.20 -20.86 -9.60
N SER A 400 17.19 -21.28 -8.84
CA SER A 400 17.39 -21.92 -7.52
C SER A 400 18.28 -23.16 -7.63
N LEU A 401 18.06 -24.02 -8.64
CA LEU A 401 18.92 -25.19 -8.87
C LEU A 401 20.35 -24.81 -9.26
N LEU A 402 20.52 -23.77 -10.06
CA LEU A 402 21.83 -23.27 -10.44
C LEU A 402 22.60 -22.71 -9.23
N GLN A 403 21.93 -21.96 -8.35
CA GLN A 403 22.52 -21.47 -7.09
C GLN A 403 22.97 -22.61 -6.15
N ARG A 404 22.36 -23.79 -6.26
CA ARG A 404 22.80 -25.03 -5.57
C ARG A 404 23.98 -25.74 -6.25
N GLY A 405 24.47 -25.23 -7.38
CA GLY A 405 25.48 -25.89 -8.22
C GLY A 405 24.93 -27.09 -9.00
N GLU A 406 23.62 -27.22 -9.11
CA GLU A 406 22.95 -28.30 -9.84
C GLU A 406 22.69 -27.91 -11.31
N ALA A 407 23.71 -27.33 -11.97
CA ALA A 407 23.60 -26.76 -13.31
C ALA A 407 23.01 -27.72 -14.37
N GLU A 408 23.34 -29.03 -14.30
CA GLU A 408 22.78 -30.03 -15.21
C GLU A 408 21.25 -30.15 -15.07
N ARG A 409 20.72 -30.04 -13.85
CA ARG A 409 19.27 -30.05 -13.60
C ARG A 409 18.65 -28.71 -13.98
N ALA A 410 19.33 -27.59 -13.73
CA ALA A 410 18.84 -26.25 -14.05
C ALA A 410 18.55 -26.07 -15.56
N ILE A 411 19.40 -26.63 -16.42
CA ILE A 411 19.29 -26.53 -17.89
C ILE A 411 17.90 -26.90 -18.42
N LYS A 412 17.28 -27.99 -17.93
CA LYS A 412 15.94 -28.39 -18.43
C LYS A 412 14.85 -27.39 -18.04
N TRP A 413 14.98 -26.75 -16.88
CA TRP A 413 14.03 -25.74 -16.40
C TRP A 413 14.16 -24.44 -17.20
N PHE A 414 15.38 -23.96 -17.48
CA PHE A 414 15.58 -22.80 -18.36
C PHE A 414 15.04 -23.04 -19.77
N ARG A 415 15.22 -24.24 -20.32
CA ARG A 415 14.60 -24.60 -21.62
C ARG A 415 13.07 -24.59 -21.55
N GLY A 416 12.50 -25.06 -20.44
CA GLY A 416 11.06 -24.94 -20.18
C GLY A 416 10.59 -23.48 -20.20
N ALA A 417 11.33 -22.57 -19.55
CA ALA A 417 11.03 -21.15 -19.56
C ALA A 417 11.07 -20.55 -20.97
N ILE A 418 12.12 -20.84 -21.75
CA ILE A 418 12.30 -20.36 -23.12
C ILE A 418 11.14 -20.79 -24.03
N ASN A 419 10.68 -22.03 -23.88
CA ASN A 419 9.62 -22.63 -24.71
C ASN A 419 8.20 -22.34 -24.20
N SER A 420 8.07 -21.70 -23.04
CA SER A 420 6.77 -21.30 -22.50
C SER A 420 6.10 -20.25 -23.40
N MET A 421 4.80 -20.39 -23.67
CA MET A 421 4.10 -19.58 -24.68
C MET A 421 4.04 -18.09 -24.31
N ASN A 422 3.81 -17.78 -23.03
CA ASN A 422 3.57 -16.42 -22.55
C ASN A 422 4.69 -15.96 -21.61
N TYR A 423 5.94 -16.01 -22.09
CA TYR A 423 7.11 -15.53 -21.33
C TYR A 423 7.74 -14.31 -21.99
N CYS A 424 7.61 -13.14 -21.36
CA CYS A 424 8.20 -11.89 -21.85
C CYS A 424 9.71 -11.80 -21.61
N GLU A 425 10.24 -12.46 -20.58
CA GLU A 425 11.65 -12.37 -20.17
C GLU A 425 12.52 -13.54 -20.70
N ARG A 426 12.26 -13.99 -21.94
CA ARG A 426 13.01 -15.09 -22.55
C ARG A 426 14.52 -14.85 -22.58
N GLY A 427 14.95 -13.59 -22.71
CA GLY A 427 16.36 -13.21 -22.65
C GLY A 427 17.03 -13.60 -21.33
N ALA A 428 16.36 -13.36 -20.19
CA ALA A 428 16.88 -13.73 -18.86
C ALA A 428 17.05 -15.25 -18.71
N ALA A 429 16.12 -16.04 -19.25
CA ALA A 429 16.26 -17.50 -19.25
C ALA A 429 17.41 -17.99 -20.14
N TRP A 430 17.65 -17.34 -21.29
CA TRP A 430 18.84 -17.63 -22.11
C TRP A 430 20.15 -17.26 -21.41
N ALA A 431 20.20 -16.13 -20.72
CA ALA A 431 21.36 -15.70 -19.94
C ALA A 431 21.67 -16.69 -18.81
N ASN A 432 20.63 -17.11 -18.07
CA ASN A 432 20.76 -18.12 -17.02
C ASN A 432 21.17 -19.50 -17.59
N LEU A 433 20.67 -19.87 -18.78
CA LEU A 433 21.11 -21.07 -19.48
C LEU A 433 22.59 -21.01 -19.88
N ALA A 434 23.07 -19.84 -20.31
CA ALA A 434 24.49 -19.63 -20.61
C ALA A 434 25.37 -19.83 -19.37
N ARG A 435 24.95 -19.25 -18.23
CA ARG A 435 25.61 -19.41 -16.92
C ARG A 435 25.66 -20.88 -16.49
N ALA A 436 24.56 -21.62 -16.63
CA ALA A 436 24.53 -23.05 -16.34
C ALA A 436 25.49 -23.87 -17.22
N HIS A 437 25.57 -23.55 -18.52
CA HIS A 437 26.53 -24.20 -19.42
C HIS A 437 27.99 -23.89 -19.07
N LEU A 438 28.29 -22.66 -18.62
CA LEU A 438 29.61 -22.27 -18.14
C LEU A 438 30.05 -23.06 -16.90
N GLU A 439 29.17 -23.24 -15.92
CA GLU A 439 29.49 -24.05 -14.72
C GLU A 439 29.83 -25.51 -15.05
N LEU A 440 29.25 -26.04 -16.14
CA LEU A 440 29.57 -27.38 -16.65
C LEU A 440 30.79 -27.43 -17.57
N GLY A 441 31.44 -26.29 -17.85
CA GLY A 441 32.58 -26.19 -18.78
C GLY A 441 32.19 -26.36 -20.25
N GLN A 442 30.93 -26.10 -20.60
CA GLN A 442 30.36 -26.30 -21.94
C GLN A 442 30.38 -24.99 -22.75
N SER A 443 31.58 -24.46 -23.02
CA SER A 443 31.78 -23.12 -23.58
C SER A 443 31.03 -22.86 -24.89
N THR A 444 30.93 -23.84 -25.79
CA THR A 444 30.20 -23.67 -27.06
C THR A 444 28.69 -23.48 -26.85
N SER A 445 28.09 -24.24 -25.93
CA SER A 445 26.67 -24.10 -25.59
C SER A 445 26.40 -22.82 -24.81
N ALA A 446 27.32 -22.42 -23.93
CA ALA A 446 27.26 -21.15 -23.24
C ALA A 446 27.31 -19.96 -24.22
N LEU A 447 28.24 -19.99 -25.18
CA LEU A 447 28.36 -18.94 -26.20
C LEU A 447 27.08 -18.81 -27.02
N PHE A 448 26.50 -19.92 -27.46
CA PHE A 448 25.23 -19.90 -28.17
C PHE A 448 24.11 -19.28 -27.33
N ALA A 449 23.95 -19.72 -26.08
CA ALA A 449 22.91 -19.20 -25.20
C ALA A 449 23.10 -17.70 -24.88
N ALA A 450 24.34 -17.25 -24.68
CA ALA A 450 24.66 -15.84 -24.47
C ALA A 450 24.36 -14.98 -25.71
N GLN A 451 24.59 -15.50 -26.92
CA GLN A 451 24.24 -14.82 -28.17
C GLN A 451 22.72 -14.65 -28.31
N GLU A 452 21.94 -15.70 -28.00
CA GLU A 452 20.49 -15.61 -27.98
C GLU A 452 19.99 -14.62 -26.93
N ALA A 453 20.58 -14.63 -25.72
CA ALA A 453 20.26 -13.66 -24.67
C ALA A 453 20.51 -12.21 -25.12
N ALA A 454 21.69 -11.93 -25.69
CA ALA A 454 22.08 -10.59 -26.14
C ALA A 454 21.21 -10.10 -27.31
N SER A 455 20.72 -11.03 -28.16
CA SER A 455 19.78 -10.67 -29.23
C SER A 455 18.42 -10.18 -28.69
N LEU A 456 18.02 -10.64 -27.50
CA LEU A 456 16.76 -10.29 -26.85
C LEU A 456 16.92 -9.12 -25.86
N MET A 457 18.12 -8.93 -25.32
CA MET A 457 18.45 -7.90 -24.33
C MET A 457 19.72 -7.15 -24.78
N PRO A 458 19.64 -6.34 -25.85
CA PRO A 458 20.82 -5.72 -26.47
C PRO A 458 21.44 -4.56 -25.66
N GLU A 459 20.82 -4.17 -24.55
CA GLU A 459 21.28 -3.08 -23.67
C GLU A 459 21.94 -3.60 -22.39
N GLU A 460 22.02 -4.93 -22.20
CA GLU A 460 22.62 -5.55 -21.01
C GLU A 460 24.15 -5.68 -21.16
N GLU A 461 24.90 -4.77 -20.55
CA GLU A 461 26.37 -4.74 -20.59
C GLU A 461 27.01 -6.06 -20.11
N GLU A 462 26.38 -6.72 -19.12
CA GLU A 462 26.85 -7.99 -18.57
C GLU A 462 26.89 -9.13 -19.60
N LEU A 463 26.03 -9.09 -20.62
CA LEU A 463 26.01 -10.07 -21.70
C LEU A 463 27.13 -9.83 -22.70
N ASP A 464 27.49 -8.57 -22.97
CA ASP A 464 28.62 -8.24 -23.83
C ASP A 464 29.93 -8.71 -23.20
N GLU A 465 30.13 -8.46 -21.91
CA GLU A 465 31.29 -8.96 -21.16
C GLU A 465 31.37 -10.50 -21.18
N LEU A 466 30.23 -11.17 -21.02
CA LEU A 466 30.14 -12.62 -21.09
C LEU A 466 30.52 -13.18 -22.47
N LEU A 467 30.10 -12.51 -23.53
CA LEU A 467 30.41 -12.87 -24.91
C LEU A 467 31.89 -12.68 -25.24
N GLU A 468 32.52 -11.62 -24.74
CA GLU A 468 33.97 -11.41 -24.88
C GLU A 468 34.75 -12.53 -24.21
N GLN A 469 34.43 -12.85 -22.95
CA GLN A 469 35.07 -13.94 -22.21
C GLN A 469 34.93 -15.30 -22.90
N LEU A 470 33.76 -15.58 -23.47
CA LEU A 470 33.47 -16.84 -24.18
C LEU A 470 34.08 -16.91 -25.58
N GLY A 471 34.35 -15.76 -26.21
CA GLY A 471 34.97 -15.67 -27.54
C GLY A 471 36.50 -15.82 -27.52
N GLU A 472 37.14 -15.58 -26.37
CA GLU A 472 38.58 -15.72 -26.18
C GLU A 472 39.04 -17.14 -25.76
N ALA A 473 38.10 -18.00 -25.33
CA ALA A 473 38.32 -19.37 -24.84
C ALA A 473 38.19 -20.43 -25.95
#